data_AF-A0A958WDU6-F1
#
_entry.id   AF-A0A958WDU6-F1
#
_cell.length_a   1.000
_cell.length_b   1.000
_cell.length_c   1.000
_cell.angle_alpha   90.00
_cell.angle_beta   90.00
_cell.angle_gamma   90.00
#
_symmetry.space_group_name_H-M   'P 1'
#
loop_
_entity.id
_entity.type
_entity.pdbx_description
1 polymer ?
#
loop_
_entity_poly.entity_id
_entity_poly.type
_entity_poly.pdbx_seq_one_letter_code
_entity_poly.pdbx_strand_id
1 'polypeptide(L)'
;MSLLKFEHKIIDIDGVAHRILEADITRERAEFLQELLLINHLETKIQEVPAKEEGQPSTYTLSTPDVTFNPIVKVYNRELKTREGKKVTPDYWNQKTTKLEPNYWDKSKKGF
;
A
#
# COMPACT_ATOMS: atom_id res chain seq x y z
N MET A 1 -0.40 2.94 6.94
CA MET A 1 0.57 2.29 7.85
C MET A 1 2.00 2.46 7.33
N SER A 2 3.04 1.98 8.04
CA SER A 2 4.43 2.00 7.53
C SER A 2 4.67 0.79 6.63
N LEU A 3 5.27 1.00 5.46
CA LEU A 3 5.72 -0.02 4.50
C LEU A 3 6.49 -1.19 5.16
N LEU A 4 7.24 -0.90 6.23
CA LEU A 4 8.06 -1.89 6.94
C LEU A 4 7.27 -2.80 7.89
N LYS A 5 5.96 -2.56 8.06
CA LYS A 5 5.06 -3.44 8.82
C LYS A 5 4.37 -4.48 7.94
N PHE A 6 4.78 -4.62 6.68
CA PHE A 6 4.21 -5.60 5.77
C PHE A 6 4.45 -7.02 6.29
N GLU A 7 3.40 -7.84 6.27
CA GLU A 7 3.41 -9.23 6.70
C GLU A 7 2.98 -10.15 5.56
N HIS A 8 3.53 -11.36 5.52
CA HIS A 8 3.18 -12.37 4.52
C HIS A 8 1.90 -13.14 4.91
N LYS A 9 0.80 -12.43 5.21
CA LYS A 9 -0.52 -13.04 5.49
C LYS A 9 -1.30 -13.32 4.21
N ILE A 10 -1.94 -14.48 4.12
CA ILE A 10 -2.82 -14.89 3.02
C ILE A 10 -4.21 -15.14 3.59
N ILE A 11 -5.24 -14.70 2.89
CA ILE A 11 -6.64 -14.99 3.16
C ILE A 11 -7.28 -15.58 1.91
N ASP A 12 -8.30 -16.42 2.09
CA ASP A 12 -9.13 -16.90 0.99
C ASP A 12 -10.32 -15.95 0.82
N ILE A 13 -10.53 -15.47 -0.41
CA ILE A 13 -11.69 -14.66 -0.77
C ILE A 13 -12.31 -15.31 -2.01
N ASP A 14 -13.53 -15.84 -1.85
CA ASP A 14 -14.29 -16.52 -2.91
C ASP A 14 -13.52 -17.68 -3.59
N GLY A 15 -12.73 -18.45 -2.83
CA GLY A 15 -11.92 -19.56 -3.35
C GLY A 15 -10.62 -19.14 -4.03
N VAL A 16 -10.25 -17.85 -3.94
CA VAL A 16 -8.99 -17.31 -4.48
C VAL A 16 -8.12 -16.81 -3.33
N ALA A 17 -6.89 -17.29 -3.27
CA ALA A 17 -5.91 -16.84 -2.30
C ALA A 17 -5.48 -15.39 -2.57
N HIS A 18 -5.60 -14.53 -1.56
CA HIS A 18 -5.21 -13.14 -1.60
C HIS A 18 -4.14 -12.83 -0.54
N ARG A 19 -3.11 -12.08 -0.92
CA ARG A 19 -2.12 -11.49 -0.02
C ARG A 19 -2.67 -10.22 0.60
N ILE A 20 -2.64 -10.11 1.93
CA ILE A 20 -2.94 -8.84 2.61
C ILE A 20 -1.76 -7.88 2.40
N LEU A 21 -2.05 -6.67 1.92
CA LEU A 21 -1.08 -5.60 1.72
C LEU A 21 -1.00 -4.67 2.93
N GLU A 22 -2.17 -4.16 3.36
CA GLU A 22 -2.35 -3.39 4.60
C GLU A 22 -3.74 -3.69 5.17
N ALA A 23 -3.83 -3.85 6.48
CA ALA A 23 -5.08 -4.02 7.24
C ALA A 23 -5.19 -2.91 8.29
N ASP A 24 -6.38 -2.75 8.87
CA ASP A 24 -6.69 -1.72 9.88
C ASP A 24 -6.34 -0.30 9.41
N ILE A 25 -6.60 -0.03 8.13
CA ILE A 25 -6.34 1.27 7.50
C ILE A 25 -7.63 2.05 7.25
N THR A 26 -7.50 3.36 7.07
CA THR A 26 -8.63 4.20 6.65
C THR A 26 -8.98 3.94 5.18
N ARG A 27 -10.17 4.37 4.78
CA ARG A 27 -10.64 4.25 3.40
C ARG A 27 -9.73 4.98 2.42
N GLU A 28 -9.32 6.21 2.75
CA GLU A 28 -8.47 7.04 1.90
C GLU A 28 -7.11 6.39 1.67
N ARG A 29 -6.58 5.69 2.68
CA ARG A 29 -5.33 4.92 2.57
C ARG A 29 -5.50 3.73 1.63
N ALA A 30 -6.61 3.01 1.75
CA ALA A 30 -6.90 1.84 0.93
C ALA A 30 -7.08 2.23 -0.55
N GLU A 31 -7.85 3.29 -0.81
CA GLU A 31 -8.11 3.84 -2.15
C GLU A 31 -6.82 4.38 -2.78
N PHE A 32 -6.01 5.14 -2.05
CA PHE A 32 -4.71 5.62 -2.53
C PHE A 32 -3.81 4.48 -3.01
N LEU A 33 -3.69 3.41 -2.21
CA LEU A 33 -2.86 2.26 -2.57
C LEU A 33 -3.48 1.45 -3.72
N GLN A 34 -4.79 1.27 -3.73
CA GLN A 34 -5.49 0.58 -4.83
C GLN A 34 -5.26 1.30 -6.17
N GLU A 35 -5.43 2.62 -6.21
CA GLU A 35 -5.18 3.41 -7.43
C GLU A 35 -3.71 3.31 -7.88
N LEU A 36 -2.77 3.45 -6.94
CA LEU A 36 -1.35 3.34 -7.23
C LEU A 36 -1.01 1.96 -7.81
N LEU A 37 -1.53 0.89 -7.22
CA LEU A 37 -1.26 -0.48 -7.65
C LEU A 37 -1.94 -0.80 -8.98
N LEU A 38 -3.15 -0.29 -9.22
CA LEU A 38 -3.87 -0.43 -10.49
C LEU A 38 -3.07 0.16 -11.66
N ILE A 39 -2.48 1.35 -11.49
CA ILE A 39 -1.61 1.97 -12.50
C ILE A 39 -0.36 1.12 -12.80
N ASN A 40 0.06 0.28 -11.84
CA ASN A 40 1.17 -0.66 -11.99
C ASN A 40 0.71 -2.06 -12.41
N HIS A 41 -0.52 -2.18 -12.94
CA HIS A 41 -1.10 -3.43 -13.44
C HIS A 41 -1.28 -4.51 -12.36
N LEU A 42 -1.50 -4.09 -11.11
CA LEU A 42 -1.74 -4.98 -9.99
C LEU A 42 -3.20 -4.87 -9.56
N GLU A 43 -3.89 -6.00 -9.58
CA GLU A 43 -5.25 -6.10 -9.10
C GLU A 43 -5.27 -6.10 -7.57
N THR A 44 -6.25 -5.42 -6.98
CA THR A 44 -6.45 -5.38 -5.54
C THR A 44 -7.92 -5.35 -5.18
N LYS A 45 -8.26 -5.89 -4.01
CA LYS A 45 -9.59 -5.82 -3.40
C LYS A 45 -9.52 -5.09 -2.07
N ILE A 46 -10.45 -4.17 -1.86
CA ILE A 46 -10.68 -3.51 -0.57
C ILE A 46 -11.85 -4.22 0.11
N GLN A 47 -11.64 -4.67 1.34
CA GLN A 47 -12.68 -5.22 2.20
C GLN A 47 -12.91 -4.28 3.38
N GLU A 48 -14.15 -3.85 3.57
CA GLU A 48 -14.55 -3.11 4.76
C GLU A 48 -14.65 -4.07 5.95
N VAL A 49 -14.06 -3.68 7.07
CA VAL A 49 -14.15 -4.36 8.35
C VAL A 49 -14.95 -3.44 9.27
N PRO A 50 -16.21 -3.80 9.60
CA PRO A 50 -17.04 -2.96 10.46
C PRO A 50 -16.41 -2.82 11.84
N ALA A 51 -16.65 -1.66 12.46
CA ALA A 51 -16.17 -1.39 13.81
C ALA A 51 -16.70 -2.42 14.82
N LYS A 52 -15.84 -2.81 15.77
CA LYS A 52 -16.21 -3.75 16.84
C LYS A 52 -17.10 -3.12 17.91
N GLU A 53 -17.06 -1.80 18.04
CA GLU A 53 -17.79 -1.02 19.04
C GLU A 53 -18.59 0.09 18.37
N GLU A 54 -19.79 0.37 18.90
CA GLU A 54 -20.63 1.48 18.42
C GLU A 54 -19.91 2.82 18.61
N GLY A 55 -19.79 3.59 17.53
CA GLY A 55 -19.17 4.91 17.52
C GLY A 55 -17.72 4.96 17.00
N GLN A 56 -17.09 3.81 16.73
CA GLN A 56 -15.80 3.78 16.05
C GLN A 56 -15.97 3.70 14.51
N PRO A 57 -15.05 4.29 13.72
CA PRO A 57 -15.10 4.18 12.26
C PRO A 57 -14.75 2.76 11.80
N SER A 58 -15.40 2.29 10.73
CA SER A 58 -14.97 1.07 10.02
C SER A 58 -13.52 1.18 9.58
N THR A 59 -12.81 0.06 9.63
CA THR A 59 -11.47 -0.05 9.04
C THR A 59 -11.53 -0.81 7.73
N TYR A 60 -10.44 -0.80 6.98
CA TYR A 60 -10.36 -1.42 5.67
C TYR A 60 -9.13 -2.32 5.58
N THR A 61 -9.26 -3.38 4.80
CA THR A 61 -8.16 -4.29 4.45
C THR A 61 -7.99 -4.28 2.93
N LEU A 62 -6.78 -3.96 2.49
CA LEU A 62 -6.37 -4.05 1.10
C LEU A 62 -5.64 -5.37 0.87
N SER A 63 -6.05 -6.11 -0.14
CA SER A 63 -5.45 -7.38 -0.51
C SER A 63 -5.28 -7.51 -2.03
N THR A 64 -4.42 -8.42 -2.49
CA THR A 64 -4.19 -8.71 -3.92
C THR A 64 -4.22 -10.22 -4.18
N PRO A 65 -4.79 -10.69 -5.30
CA PRO A 65 -4.69 -12.09 -5.69
C PRO A 65 -3.27 -12.51 -6.10
N ASP A 66 -2.36 -11.56 -6.36
CA ASP A 66 -0.94 -11.87 -6.57
C ASP A 66 -0.26 -12.20 -5.23
N VAL A 67 -0.31 -13.47 -4.85
CA VAL A 67 0.30 -13.95 -3.60
C VAL A 67 1.81 -13.80 -3.53
N THR A 68 2.49 -13.53 -4.66
CA THR A 68 3.94 -13.33 -4.74
C THR A 68 4.35 -11.87 -4.54
N PHE A 69 3.38 -10.94 -4.60
CA PHE A 69 3.63 -9.52 -4.47
C PHE A 69 4.20 -9.16 -3.09
N ASN A 70 5.26 -8.35 -3.10
CA ASN A 70 5.88 -7.78 -1.90
C ASN A 70 6.07 -6.27 -2.08
N PRO A 71 5.28 -5.42 -1.38
CA PRO A 71 5.35 -3.97 -1.56
C PRO A 71 6.71 -3.39 -1.16
N ILE A 72 7.38 -3.98 -0.15
CA ILE A 72 8.73 -3.53 0.26
C ILE A 72 9.68 -3.69 -0.93
N VAL A 73 9.77 -4.89 -1.49
CA VAL A 73 10.66 -5.17 -2.63
C VAL A 73 10.32 -4.27 -3.82
N LYS A 74 9.05 -4.15 -4.17
CA LYS A 74 8.61 -3.35 -5.33
C LYS A 74 8.92 -1.86 -5.20
N VAL A 75 8.79 -1.29 -4.00
CA VAL A 75 9.14 0.11 -3.75
C VAL A 75 10.66 0.32 -3.71
N TYR A 76 11.40 -0.52 -2.96
CA TYR A 76 12.85 -0.34 -2.80
C TYR A 76 13.66 -0.69 -4.06
N ASN A 77 13.19 -1.63 -4.89
CA ASN A 77 13.73 -1.88 -6.23
C ASN A 77 13.33 -0.80 -7.25
N ARG A 78 12.46 0.15 -6.86
CA ARG A 78 11.96 1.25 -7.69
C ARG A 78 11.22 0.75 -8.95
N GLU A 79 10.41 -0.30 -8.76
CA GLU A 79 9.62 -0.94 -9.82
C GLU A 79 8.24 -0.28 -9.98
N LEU A 80 7.68 0.29 -8.90
CA LEU A 80 6.40 0.99 -8.95
C LEU A 80 6.56 2.43 -9.47
N LYS A 81 5.56 2.88 -10.23
CA LYS A 81 5.46 4.22 -10.81
C LYS A 81 4.18 4.92 -10.37
N THR A 82 4.25 6.24 -10.23
CA THR A 82 3.06 7.09 -10.11
C THR A 82 2.37 7.22 -11.46
N ARG A 83 1.19 7.87 -11.48
CA ARG A 83 0.47 8.19 -12.72
C ARG A 83 1.30 8.98 -13.74
N GLU A 84 2.24 9.80 -13.27
CA GLU A 84 3.16 10.59 -14.10
C GLU A 84 4.38 9.77 -14.58
N GLY A 85 4.46 8.47 -14.24
CA GLY A 85 5.58 7.60 -14.58
C GLY A 85 6.81 7.75 -13.68
N LYS A 86 6.76 8.59 -12.65
CA LYS A 86 7.85 8.78 -11.69
C LYS A 86 7.93 7.59 -10.73
N LYS A 87 9.16 7.19 -10.35
CA LYS A 87 9.39 6.05 -9.45
C LYS A 87 8.90 6.37 -8.03
N VAL A 88 8.09 5.47 -7.49
CA VAL A 88 7.57 5.56 -6.11
C VAL A 88 8.72 5.47 -5.12
N THR A 89 8.69 6.31 -4.08
CA THR A 89 9.63 6.28 -2.96
C THR A 89 8.94 5.76 -1.69
N PRO A 90 9.70 5.27 -0.69
CA PRO A 90 9.09 4.86 0.59
C PRO A 90 8.28 5.97 1.28
N ASP A 91 8.71 7.23 1.18
CA ASP A 91 8.00 8.34 1.82
C ASP A 91 6.71 8.68 1.07
N TYR A 92 6.70 8.56 -0.28
CA TYR A 92 5.47 8.67 -1.07
C TYR A 92 4.51 7.52 -0.80
N TRP A 93 5.01 6.27 -0.79
CA TRP A 93 4.19 5.10 -0.44
C TRP A 93 3.53 5.28 0.92
N ASN A 94 4.26 5.80 1.92
CA ASN A 94 3.74 6.04 3.27
C ASN A 94 2.95 7.36 3.40
N GLN A 95 2.68 8.07 2.30
CA GLN A 95 2.01 9.38 2.26
C GLN A 95 2.62 10.43 3.21
N LYS A 96 3.94 10.35 3.47
CA LYS A 96 4.67 11.35 4.27
C LYS A 96 4.98 12.61 3.47
N THR A 97 5.09 12.49 2.15
CA THR A 97 5.36 13.61 1.24
C THR A 97 4.92 13.25 -0.18
N THR A 98 4.67 14.27 -1.00
CA THR A 98 4.45 14.14 -2.44
C THR A 98 5.76 14.27 -3.23
N LYS A 99 6.86 14.66 -2.59
CA LYS A 99 8.19 14.76 -3.22
C LYS A 99 8.76 13.36 -3.50
N LEU A 100 9.14 13.12 -4.75
CA LEU A 100 9.67 11.84 -5.23
C LEU A 100 11.21 11.88 -5.34
N GLU A 101 11.88 12.33 -4.27
CA GLU A 101 13.35 12.38 -4.21
C GLU A 101 13.96 10.99 -4.47
N PRO A 102 14.72 10.79 -5.56
CA PRO A 102 15.29 9.49 -5.89
C PRO A 102 16.16 8.90 -4.78
N ASN A 103 16.91 9.74 -4.07
CA ASN A 103 17.84 9.34 -3.02
C ASN A 103 17.13 9.25 -1.66
N TYR A 104 16.09 8.43 -1.56
CA TYR A 104 15.27 8.30 -0.34
C TYR A 104 16.06 7.84 0.91
N TRP A 105 17.27 7.30 0.73
CA TRP A 105 18.19 6.92 1.80
C TRP A 105 18.97 8.11 2.38
N ASP A 106 19.09 9.21 1.63
CA ASP A 106 19.80 10.40 2.04
C ASP A 106 18.87 11.33 2.82
N LYS A 107 19.02 11.35 4.14
CA LYS A 107 18.20 12.17 5.02
C LYS A 107 18.43 13.67 4.82
N SER A 108 19.61 14.09 4.36
CA SER A 108 19.93 15.52 4.15
C SER A 108 19.10 16.14 3.03
N LYS A 109 18.65 15.32 2.08
CA LYS A 109 17.79 15.74 0.96
C LYS A 109 16.30 15.74 1.30
N LYS A 110 15.94 15.26 2.49
CA LYS A 110 14.56 15.29 2.96
C LYS A 110 14.32 16.64 3.62
N GLY A 111 13.58 17.52 2.93
CA GLY A 111 13.19 18.83 3.46
C GLY A 111 12.11 18.71 4.54
N PHE A 112 12.51 18.21 5.71
CA PHE A 112 11.76 18.25 6.96
C PHE A 112 12.07 19.51 7.75
#